data_AF-A0A8K0TZZ8-F1
#
_entry.id   AF-A0A8K0TZZ8-F1
#
_cell.length_a   1.000
_cell.length_b   1.000
_cell.length_c   1.000
_cell.angle_alpha   90.00
_cell.angle_beta   90.00
_cell.angle_gamma   90.00
#
_symmetry.space_group_name_H-M   'P 1'
#
loop_
_entity.id
_entity.type
_entity.pdbx_description
1 polymer ?
#
loop_
_entity_poly.entity_id
_entity_poly.type
_entity_poly.pdbx_seq_one_letter_code
_entity_poly.pdbx_strand_id
1 'polypeptide(L)'
;MKPLLDTLTLSTLGAILRASTILRFTRFHAFAVKSLEEQWSSALDDLEAQSKPGAVEVAVLGRKCGVRSVLKRAFYEMARLSGCGIDADEGEGTYVDNQVPAEESTHREAISRLDERLLGRMREHLISTWAKHATRLDPSFVCPYRAYKLRKTNPTTEQPSSTAGRHSHNMASSASTSAPAGPIPAKCSSQSSKREAWDRLVHESGVYDDYIFDPICGLQELVEIEWEKEGWCEECVRVRRAVWKRAREKLWDRIGGWMRVDE
;
A
#
# COMPACT_ATOMS: atom_id res chain seq x y z
N MET A 1 -26.85 -8.70 -23.41
CA MET A 1 -25.54 -9.38 -23.60
C MET A 1 -24.50 -9.15 -22.49
N LYS A 2 -24.75 -8.30 -21.47
CA LYS A 2 -23.88 -8.19 -20.28
C LYS A 2 -23.72 -9.46 -19.41
N PRO A 3 -24.74 -10.30 -19.17
CA PRO A 3 -24.65 -11.34 -18.13
C PRO A 3 -23.80 -12.57 -18.50
N LEU A 4 -23.29 -12.67 -19.73
CA LEU A 4 -22.40 -13.78 -20.15
C LEU A 4 -20.91 -13.47 -19.98
N LEU A 5 -20.56 -12.21 -19.70
CA LEU A 5 -19.18 -11.77 -19.50
C LEU A 5 -18.76 -11.78 -18.03
N ASP A 6 -19.70 -11.97 -17.11
CA ASP A 6 -19.49 -11.80 -15.67
C ASP A 6 -18.69 -12.92 -15.00
N THR A 7 -18.28 -13.98 -15.72
CA THR A 7 -17.48 -15.07 -15.12
C THR A 7 -16.44 -15.67 -16.07
N LEU A 8 -15.74 -14.85 -16.87
CA LEU A 8 -14.51 -15.35 -17.49
C LEU A 8 -13.45 -15.60 -16.42
N THR A 9 -13.12 -16.88 -16.24
CA THR A 9 -12.07 -17.32 -15.31
C THR A 9 -10.70 -16.82 -15.78
N LEU A 10 -9.78 -16.63 -14.83
CA LEU A 10 -8.41 -16.24 -15.12
C LEU A 10 -7.73 -17.19 -16.14
N SER A 11 -7.96 -18.50 -16.00
CA SER A 11 -7.46 -19.51 -16.94
C SER A 11 -7.97 -19.30 -18.37
N THR A 12 -9.27 -18.98 -18.52
CA THR A 12 -9.88 -18.71 -19.83
C THR A 12 -9.31 -17.43 -20.45
N LEU A 13 -9.21 -16.35 -19.66
CA LEU A 13 -8.59 -15.11 -20.11
C LEU A 13 -7.13 -15.32 -20.52
N GLY A 14 -6.37 -16.10 -19.74
CA GLY A 14 -5.01 -16.48 -20.06
C GLY A 14 -4.90 -17.25 -21.38
N ALA A 15 -5.79 -18.21 -21.63
CA ALA A 15 -5.82 -18.95 -22.88
C ALA A 15 -6.11 -18.04 -24.09
N ILE A 16 -7.13 -17.18 -23.99
CA ILE A 16 -7.48 -16.22 -25.05
C ILE A 16 -6.31 -15.26 -25.31
N LEU A 17 -5.69 -14.73 -24.25
CA LEU A 17 -4.62 -13.76 -24.38
C LEU A 17 -3.36 -14.38 -24.99
N ARG A 18 -2.95 -15.58 -24.56
CA ARG A 18 -1.83 -16.31 -25.17
C ARG A 18 -2.08 -16.61 -26.64
N ALA A 19 -3.23 -17.20 -26.97
CA ALA A 19 -3.57 -17.56 -28.35
C ALA A 19 -3.66 -16.32 -29.26
N SER A 20 -4.34 -15.26 -28.80
CA SER A 20 -4.49 -14.02 -29.58
C SER A 20 -3.17 -13.27 -29.75
N THR A 21 -2.24 -13.36 -28.79
CA THR A 21 -0.87 -12.81 -28.92
C THR A 21 -0.09 -13.57 -30.00
N ILE A 22 -0.08 -14.90 -29.93
CA ILE A 22 0.68 -15.76 -30.88
C ILE A 22 0.11 -15.64 -32.30
N LEU A 23 -1.21 -15.70 -32.44
CA LEU A 23 -1.91 -15.67 -33.73
C LEU A 23 -2.22 -14.26 -34.23
N ARG A 24 -1.84 -13.22 -33.46
CA ARG A 24 -2.06 -11.80 -33.77
C ARG A 24 -3.53 -11.40 -33.98
N PHE A 25 -4.44 -12.01 -33.23
CA PHE A 25 -5.86 -11.64 -33.26
C PHE A 25 -6.15 -10.43 -32.37
N THR A 26 -6.00 -9.24 -32.94
CA THR A 26 -6.08 -7.95 -32.21
C THR A 26 -7.40 -7.73 -31.46
N ARG A 27 -8.55 -8.12 -32.04
CA ARG A 27 -9.87 -7.96 -31.40
C ARG A 27 -10.01 -8.81 -30.13
N PHE A 28 -9.59 -10.08 -30.20
CA PHE A 28 -9.62 -10.98 -29.04
C PHE A 28 -8.58 -10.59 -28.00
N HIS A 29 -7.41 -10.13 -28.44
CA HIS A 29 -6.39 -9.59 -27.55
C HIS A 29 -6.92 -8.38 -26.76
N ALA A 30 -7.44 -7.36 -27.44
CA ALA A 30 -7.99 -6.16 -26.79
C ALA A 30 -9.13 -6.50 -25.82
N PHE A 31 -9.99 -7.45 -26.19
CA PHE A 31 -11.04 -7.95 -25.31
C PHE A 31 -10.49 -8.61 -24.04
N ALA A 32 -9.50 -9.50 -24.18
CA ALA A 32 -8.90 -10.20 -23.05
C ALA A 32 -8.11 -9.24 -22.14
N VAL A 33 -7.39 -8.27 -22.72
CA VAL A 33 -6.71 -7.20 -21.97
C VAL A 33 -7.69 -6.43 -21.13
N LYS A 34 -8.77 -5.90 -21.74
CA LYS A 34 -9.77 -5.10 -21.03
C LYS A 34 -10.41 -5.88 -19.87
N SER A 35 -10.78 -7.14 -20.14
CA SER A 35 -11.38 -8.02 -19.12
C SER A 35 -10.39 -8.30 -17.97
N LEU A 36 -9.10 -8.49 -18.28
CA LEU A 36 -8.07 -8.71 -17.27
C LEU A 36 -7.80 -7.44 -16.46
N GLU A 37 -7.78 -6.26 -17.08
CA GLU A 37 -7.61 -4.97 -16.42
C GLU A 37 -8.78 -4.64 -15.48
N GLU A 38 -10.01 -4.96 -15.88
CA GLU A 38 -11.19 -4.83 -15.01
C GLU A 38 -11.07 -5.72 -13.77
N GLN A 39 -10.52 -6.93 -13.90
CA GLN A 39 -10.27 -7.82 -12.77
C GLN A 39 -9.04 -7.42 -11.96
N TRP A 40 -8.00 -6.87 -12.58
CA TRP A 40 -6.69 -6.59 -11.96
C TRP A 40 -6.31 -5.11 -12.07
N SER A 41 -7.23 -4.26 -11.63
CA SER A 41 -7.04 -2.82 -11.64
C SER A 41 -5.79 -2.40 -10.87
N SER A 42 -5.09 -1.41 -11.42
CA SER A 42 -3.95 -0.74 -10.79
C SER A 42 -4.35 0.48 -9.95
N ALA A 43 -5.65 0.75 -9.81
CA ALA A 43 -6.14 1.80 -8.94
C ALA A 43 -5.96 1.41 -7.46
N LEU A 44 -5.54 2.39 -6.65
CA LEU A 44 -5.30 2.20 -5.22
C LEU A 44 -6.61 1.92 -4.44
N ASP A 45 -7.73 2.45 -4.92
CA ASP A 45 -9.02 2.30 -4.25
C ASP A 45 -9.66 0.93 -4.49
N ASP A 46 -9.18 0.17 -5.49
CA ASP A 46 -9.61 -1.20 -5.77
C ASP A 46 -8.83 -2.24 -4.94
N LEU A 47 -8.00 -1.81 -3.98
CA LEU A 47 -7.29 -2.69 -3.05
C LEU A 47 -8.20 -3.14 -1.91
N GLU A 48 -8.21 -4.45 -1.71
CA GLU A 48 -8.98 -5.12 -0.66
C GLU A 48 -8.02 -5.74 0.36
N ALA A 49 -8.45 -5.84 1.61
CA ALA A 49 -7.67 -6.48 2.67
C ALA A 49 -7.37 -7.96 2.37
N GLN A 50 -8.31 -8.66 1.72
CA GLN A 50 -8.10 -10.04 1.29
C GLN A 50 -7.18 -10.09 0.07
N SER A 51 -6.20 -11.01 0.10
CA SER A 51 -5.32 -11.22 -1.05
C SER A 51 -6.10 -11.80 -2.23
N LYS A 52 -5.84 -11.24 -3.42
CA LYS A 52 -6.44 -11.70 -4.66
C LYS A 52 -5.69 -12.94 -5.18
N PRO A 53 -6.34 -14.10 -5.32
CA PRO A 53 -5.69 -15.31 -5.82
C PRO A 53 -5.28 -15.16 -7.29
N GLY A 54 -4.25 -15.90 -7.72
CA GLY A 54 -3.82 -15.92 -9.13
C GLY A 54 -2.78 -14.87 -9.50
N ALA A 55 -2.21 -14.16 -8.53
CA ALA A 55 -1.24 -13.09 -8.76
C ALA A 55 0.00 -13.52 -9.58
N VAL A 56 0.52 -14.73 -9.30
CA VAL A 56 1.63 -15.33 -10.06
C VAL A 56 1.26 -15.52 -11.54
N GLU A 57 0.09 -16.11 -11.80
CA GLU A 57 -0.40 -16.35 -13.17
C GLU A 57 -0.58 -15.03 -13.92
N VAL A 58 -1.13 -14.00 -13.27
CA VAL A 58 -1.30 -12.67 -13.89
C VAL A 58 0.03 -11.99 -14.15
N ALA A 59 1.00 -12.08 -13.23
CA ALA A 59 2.32 -11.50 -13.44
C ALA A 59 3.03 -12.14 -14.64
N VAL A 60 3.01 -13.46 -14.74
CA VAL A 60 3.59 -14.20 -15.87
C VAL A 60 2.86 -13.87 -17.17
N LEU A 61 1.53 -13.88 -17.16
CA LEU A 61 0.71 -13.59 -18.31
C LEU A 61 0.94 -12.16 -18.81
N GLY A 62 0.97 -11.18 -17.91
CA GLY A 62 1.21 -9.77 -18.22
C GLY A 62 2.60 -9.54 -18.84
N ARG A 63 3.64 -10.23 -18.35
CA ARG A 63 4.98 -10.17 -18.95
C ARG A 63 5.02 -10.80 -20.34
N LYS A 64 4.46 -12.01 -20.51
CA LYS A 64 4.51 -12.75 -21.79
C LYS A 64 3.66 -12.12 -22.89
N CYS A 65 2.50 -11.57 -22.53
CA CYS A 65 1.55 -11.01 -23.49
C CYS A 65 1.59 -9.48 -23.56
N GLY A 66 2.52 -8.82 -22.85
CA GLY A 66 2.70 -7.37 -22.91
C GLY A 66 1.59 -6.55 -22.24
N VAL A 67 0.88 -7.11 -21.24
CA VAL A 67 -0.18 -6.43 -20.49
C VAL A 67 0.39 -5.84 -19.21
N ARG A 68 0.97 -4.64 -19.31
CA ARG A 68 1.74 -4.03 -18.22
C ARG A 68 0.87 -3.42 -17.12
N SER A 69 -0.31 -2.94 -17.48
CA SER A 69 -1.28 -2.28 -16.58
C SER A 69 -1.66 -3.12 -15.36
N VAL A 70 -1.67 -4.45 -15.49
CA VAL A 70 -2.04 -5.38 -14.40
C VAL A 70 -0.84 -5.81 -13.53
N LEU A 71 0.39 -5.58 -13.99
CA LEU A 71 1.59 -6.08 -13.30
C LEU A 71 1.80 -5.42 -11.94
N LYS A 72 1.48 -4.13 -11.81
CA LYS A 72 1.61 -3.40 -10.53
C LYS A 72 0.81 -4.09 -9.43
N ARG A 73 -0.47 -4.40 -9.71
CA ARG A 73 -1.35 -5.08 -8.75
C ARG A 73 -0.91 -6.52 -8.52
N ALA A 74 -0.58 -7.26 -9.58
CA ALA A 74 -0.12 -8.65 -9.47
C ALA A 74 1.11 -8.79 -8.57
N PHE A 75 2.15 -7.97 -8.78
CA PHE A 75 3.35 -8.03 -7.96
C PHE A 75 3.11 -7.57 -6.51
N TYR A 76 2.22 -6.61 -6.31
CA TYR A 76 1.82 -6.22 -4.96
C TYR A 76 1.20 -7.40 -4.20
N GLU A 77 0.22 -8.06 -4.81
CA GLU A 77 -0.45 -9.24 -4.23
C GLU A 77 0.54 -10.34 -3.85
N MET A 78 1.54 -10.59 -4.71
CA MET A 78 2.60 -11.56 -4.42
C MET A 78 3.47 -11.17 -3.23
N ALA A 79 3.82 -9.89 -3.09
CA ALA A 79 4.72 -9.43 -2.02
C ALA A 79 4.05 -9.36 -0.65
N ARG A 80 2.72 -9.15 -0.61
CA ARG A 80 1.99 -9.03 0.65
C ARG A 80 1.63 -10.38 1.30
N LEU A 81 1.71 -11.47 0.55
CA LEU A 81 1.54 -12.81 1.10
C LEU A 81 2.76 -13.23 1.93
N SER A 82 2.53 -13.82 3.11
CA SER A 82 3.57 -14.53 3.86
C SER A 82 4.10 -15.69 3.00
N GLY A 83 5.43 -15.77 2.81
CA GLY A 83 6.06 -16.84 2.01
C GLY A 83 5.98 -16.67 0.49
N CYS A 84 5.66 -15.48 -0.02
CA CYS A 84 5.59 -15.16 -1.47
C CYS A 84 4.67 -16.09 -2.30
N GLY A 85 3.87 -16.95 -1.67
CA GLY A 85 3.15 -18.04 -2.33
C GLY A 85 4.06 -19.09 -3.00
N ILE A 86 5.37 -19.11 -2.69
CA ILE A 86 6.36 -20.04 -3.27
C ILE A 86 6.54 -21.25 -2.36
N ASP A 87 6.34 -21.10 -1.06
CA ASP A 87 6.72 -22.11 -0.04
C ASP A 87 5.59 -23.11 0.32
N ALA A 88 4.50 -23.15 -0.45
CA ALA A 88 3.34 -24.00 -0.12
C ALA A 88 3.51 -25.50 -0.45
N ASP A 89 4.71 -25.96 -0.78
CA ASP A 89 5.00 -27.36 -1.12
C ASP A 89 6.15 -27.95 -0.28
N GLU A 90 6.38 -27.44 0.93
CA GLU A 90 7.16 -28.17 1.93
C GLU A 90 6.22 -28.95 2.84
N GLY A 91 5.64 -30.01 2.28
CA GLY A 91 5.03 -31.08 3.04
C GLY A 91 6.02 -31.60 4.07
N GLU A 92 5.74 -31.33 5.33
CA GLU A 92 6.38 -31.91 6.50
C GLU A 92 6.50 -33.43 6.30
N GLY A 93 7.74 -33.89 6.19
CA GLY A 93 8.07 -35.25 5.79
C GLY A 93 7.59 -36.30 6.77
N THR A 94 6.40 -36.85 6.55
CA THR A 94 6.13 -38.25 6.87
C THR A 94 6.63 -39.11 5.72
N TYR A 95 7.79 -39.73 5.95
CA TYR A 95 8.43 -40.75 5.14
C TYR A 95 7.47 -41.95 4.97
N VAL A 96 6.58 -41.91 3.98
CA VAL A 96 5.80 -43.08 3.55
C VAL A 96 6.21 -43.41 2.13
N ASP A 97 7.02 -44.45 2.02
CA ASP A 97 7.49 -45.09 0.80
C ASP A 97 6.30 -45.67 0.02
N ASN A 98 5.60 -44.81 -0.71
CA ASN A 98 4.60 -45.20 -1.68
C ASN A 98 4.86 -44.42 -2.96
N GLN A 99 5.50 -45.09 -3.92
CA GLN A 99 5.65 -44.65 -5.30
C GLN A 99 4.27 -44.44 -5.92
N VAL A 100 3.72 -43.23 -5.75
CA VAL A 100 2.62 -42.75 -6.59
C VAL A 100 3.26 -42.23 -7.88
N PRO A 101 2.80 -42.68 -9.07
CA PRO A 101 3.31 -42.20 -10.34
C PRO A 101 3.15 -40.69 -10.44
N ALA A 102 4.26 -40.02 -10.76
CA ALA A 102 4.35 -38.59 -11.02
C ALA A 102 3.62 -38.25 -12.33
N GLU A 103 2.29 -38.26 -12.34
CA GLU A 103 1.49 -37.86 -13.49
C GLU A 103 0.76 -36.55 -13.19
N GLU A 104 1.04 -35.55 -14.03
CA GLU A 104 0.43 -34.22 -14.09
C GLU A 104 0.74 -33.25 -12.94
N SER A 105 2.04 -33.05 -12.68
CA SER A 105 2.51 -31.72 -12.29
C SER A 105 2.14 -30.75 -13.41
N THR A 106 0.99 -30.10 -13.26
CA THR A 106 0.54 -29.02 -14.13
C THR A 106 1.69 -28.03 -14.18
N HIS A 107 2.30 -27.84 -15.36
CA HIS A 107 3.39 -26.90 -15.60
C HIS A 107 2.95 -25.49 -15.18
N ARG A 108 3.07 -25.18 -13.89
CA ARG A 108 2.72 -23.89 -13.33
C ARG A 108 3.81 -22.96 -13.77
N GLU A 109 3.47 -22.02 -14.64
CA GLU A 109 4.46 -21.10 -15.17
C GLU A 109 5.05 -20.28 -14.01
N ALA A 110 6.37 -20.34 -13.86
CA ALA A 110 7.08 -19.63 -12.81
C ALA A 110 7.43 -18.20 -13.25
N ILE A 111 7.55 -17.29 -12.27
CA ILE A 111 8.09 -15.95 -12.49
C ILE A 111 9.59 -16.00 -12.85
N SER A 112 10.10 -14.94 -13.48
CA SER A 112 11.52 -14.88 -13.80
C SER A 112 12.37 -14.66 -12.54
N ARG A 113 13.60 -15.19 -12.54
CA ARG A 113 14.60 -14.89 -11.48
C ARG A 113 14.89 -13.40 -11.30
N LEU A 114 14.60 -12.58 -12.31
CA LEU A 114 14.72 -11.13 -12.19
C LEU A 114 13.54 -10.58 -11.37
N ASP A 115 12.32 -10.98 -11.70
CA ASP A 115 11.12 -10.58 -10.98
C ASP A 115 11.14 -11.06 -9.52
N GLU A 116 11.64 -12.27 -9.24
CA GLU A 116 11.85 -12.77 -7.86
C GLU A 116 12.73 -11.83 -7.02
N ARG A 117 13.86 -11.39 -7.59
CA ARG A 117 14.78 -10.45 -6.91
C ARG A 117 14.17 -9.07 -6.74
N LEU A 118 13.37 -8.61 -7.70
CA LEU A 118 12.64 -7.33 -7.60
C LEU A 118 11.57 -7.42 -6.50
N LEU A 119 10.85 -8.54 -6.44
CA LEU A 119 9.83 -8.82 -5.43
C LEU A 119 10.42 -8.82 -4.01
N GLY A 120 11.57 -9.47 -3.81
CA GLY A 120 12.28 -9.47 -2.53
C GLY A 120 12.62 -8.05 -2.05
N ARG A 121 13.23 -7.22 -2.93
CA ARG A 121 13.53 -5.82 -2.60
C ARG A 121 12.29 -4.98 -2.35
N MET A 122 11.22 -5.18 -3.13
CA MET A 122 9.95 -4.51 -2.89
C MET A 122 9.41 -4.86 -1.51
N ARG A 123 9.42 -6.14 -1.12
CA ARG A 123 8.96 -6.60 0.19
C ARG A 123 9.76 -5.96 1.33
N GLU A 124 11.09 -5.87 1.21
CA GLU A 124 11.92 -5.13 2.17
C GLU A 124 11.49 -3.66 2.32
N HIS A 125 11.20 -2.98 1.21
CA HIS A 125 10.70 -1.61 1.24
C HIS A 125 9.31 -1.47 1.85
N LEU A 126 8.42 -2.44 1.60
CA LEU A 126 7.08 -2.50 2.20
C LEU A 126 7.20 -2.62 3.73
N ILE A 127 7.95 -3.61 4.23
CA ILE A 127 8.18 -3.84 5.66
C ILE A 127 8.82 -2.61 6.32
N SER A 128 9.85 -2.04 5.70
CA SER A 128 10.53 -0.84 6.21
C SER A 128 9.58 0.35 6.32
N THR A 129 8.69 0.52 5.33
CA THR A 129 7.69 1.58 5.34
C THR A 129 6.65 1.35 6.43
N TRP A 130 6.19 0.10 6.61
CA TRP A 130 5.27 -0.25 7.69
C TRP A 130 5.87 0.08 9.07
N ALA A 131 7.07 -0.45 9.35
CA ALA A 131 7.76 -0.22 10.62
C ALA A 131 7.92 1.27 10.92
N LYS A 132 8.27 2.08 9.92
CA LYS A 132 8.38 3.53 10.08
C LYS A 132 7.08 4.18 10.58
N HIS A 133 5.93 3.70 10.14
CA HIS A 133 4.63 4.31 10.44
C HIS A 133 3.90 3.67 11.62
N ALA A 134 4.12 2.37 11.87
CA ALA A 134 3.35 1.56 12.80
C ALA A 134 4.10 1.21 14.10
N THR A 135 5.44 1.12 14.08
CA THR A 135 6.22 0.65 15.26
C THR A 135 6.01 1.52 16.50
N ARG A 136 5.88 2.84 16.35
CA ARG A 136 5.64 3.73 17.48
C ARG A 136 4.98 5.03 17.06
N LEU A 137 4.23 5.61 17.99
CA LEU A 137 3.80 6.99 17.87
C LEU A 137 5.03 7.91 17.76
N ASP A 138 5.08 8.71 16.68
CA ASP A 138 6.16 9.66 16.42
C ASP A 138 6.37 10.59 17.64
N PRO A 139 7.53 10.49 18.32
CA PRO A 139 7.81 11.31 19.50
C PRO A 139 7.84 12.81 19.22
N SER A 140 8.09 13.19 17.96
CA SER A 140 8.14 14.59 17.52
C SER A 140 6.76 15.17 17.20
N PHE A 141 5.72 14.34 17.15
CA PHE A 141 4.37 14.82 16.87
C PHE A 141 3.83 15.65 18.04
N VAL A 142 3.62 16.94 17.78
CA VAL A 142 3.00 17.88 18.73
C VAL A 142 1.56 18.15 18.30
N CYS A 143 0.63 18.08 19.25
CA CYS A 143 -0.77 18.46 19.01
C CYS A 143 -0.86 19.88 18.44
N PRO A 144 -1.48 20.09 17.26
CA PRO A 144 -1.53 21.42 16.62
C PRO A 144 -2.17 22.50 17.52
N TYR A 145 -3.20 22.15 18.29
CA TYR A 145 -3.81 23.08 19.26
C TYR A 145 -2.84 23.47 20.39
N ARG A 146 -2.01 22.54 20.86
CA ARG A 146 -1.01 22.83 21.89
C ARG A 146 0.08 23.75 21.34
N ALA A 147 0.53 23.50 20.10
CA ALA A 147 1.50 24.36 19.42
C ALA A 147 0.96 25.78 19.22
N TYR A 148 -0.31 25.92 18.81
CA TYR A 148 -0.96 27.22 18.67
C TYR A 148 -1.07 27.98 20.01
N LYS A 149 -1.50 27.32 21.08
CA LYS A 149 -1.62 27.94 22.41
C LYS A 149 -0.28 28.47 22.93
N LEU A 150 0.80 27.70 22.75
CA LEU A 150 2.15 28.09 23.15
C LEU A 150 2.63 29.34 22.40
N ARG A 151 2.32 29.48 21.11
CA ARG A 151 2.64 30.68 20.32
C ARG A 151 1.86 31.92 20.78
N LYS A 152 0.61 31.75 21.23
CA LYS A 152 -0.24 32.87 21.68
C LYS A 152 0.14 33.37 23.08
N THR A 153 0.59 32.50 23.97
CA THR A 153 0.99 32.88 25.34
C THR A 153 2.39 33.48 25.40
N ASN A 154 3.25 33.14 24.44
CA ASN A 154 4.57 33.74 24.28
C ASN A 154 4.60 34.51 22.95
N PRO A 155 3.94 35.68 22.85
CA PRO A 155 4.20 36.61 21.76
C PRO A 155 5.59 37.20 22.01
N THR A 156 6.63 36.39 21.76
CA THR A 156 7.99 36.87 21.75
C THR A 156 8.04 37.98 20.71
N THR A 157 8.37 39.18 21.16
CA THR A 157 8.69 40.35 20.36
C THR A 157 9.71 39.97 19.29
N GLU A 158 9.25 39.53 18.12
CA GLU A 158 10.08 39.44 16.93
C GLU A 158 10.42 40.87 16.52
N GLN A 159 11.49 41.41 17.10
CA GLN A 159 12.15 42.58 16.55
C GLN A 159 12.72 42.18 15.18
N PRO A 160 12.39 42.89 14.09
CA PRO A 160 13.00 42.66 12.79
C PRO A 160 14.45 43.14 12.85
N SER A 161 15.38 42.23 13.12
CA SER A 161 16.80 42.47 12.90
C SER A 161 17.06 42.48 11.39
N SER A 162 16.98 43.69 10.84
CA SER A 162 17.52 44.09 9.55
C SER A 162 19.01 43.77 9.47
N THR A 163 19.36 42.74 8.71
CA THR A 163 20.67 42.66 8.04
C THR A 163 20.45 42.51 6.55
N ALA A 164 20.73 43.60 5.83
CA ALA A 164 20.72 43.69 4.38
C ALA A 164 21.77 42.73 3.78
N GLY A 165 21.35 41.91 2.81
CA GLY A 165 22.22 41.04 2.02
C GLY A 165 21.47 40.46 0.83
N ARG A 166 21.96 40.73 -0.38
CA ARG A 166 21.30 40.66 -1.69
C ARG A 166 20.90 39.27 -2.21
N HIS A 167 19.77 39.27 -2.93
CA HIS A 167 19.36 38.49 -4.11
C HIS A 167 19.68 36.99 -4.20
N SER A 168 18.63 36.16 -4.22
CA SER A 168 18.30 35.33 -5.40
C SER A 168 16.87 34.77 -5.33
N HIS A 169 16.24 34.67 -6.49
CA HIS A 169 14.82 34.34 -6.70
C HIS A 169 14.44 32.96 -6.14
N ASN A 170 13.38 32.90 -5.33
CA ASN A 170 12.75 31.64 -4.94
C ASN A 170 11.23 31.80 -4.93
N MET A 171 10.55 30.94 -5.70
CA MET A 171 9.09 30.83 -5.72
C MET A 171 8.63 30.12 -4.45
N ALA A 172 7.98 30.88 -3.57
CA ALA A 172 7.33 30.37 -2.36
C ALA A 172 5.83 30.17 -2.63
N SER A 173 5.37 28.92 -2.56
CA SER A 173 3.97 28.59 -2.34
C SER A 173 3.63 28.81 -0.87
N SER A 174 3.14 30.01 -0.55
CA SER A 174 2.65 30.36 0.78
C SER A 174 1.22 29.85 0.98
N ALA A 175 1.07 28.70 1.64
CA ALA A 175 -0.22 28.30 2.19
C ALA A 175 -0.51 29.14 3.44
N SER A 176 -1.31 30.20 3.26
CA SER A 176 -1.81 31.04 4.35
C SER A 176 -2.92 30.29 5.10
N THR A 177 -2.58 29.71 6.24
CA THR A 177 -3.55 29.04 7.12
C THR A 177 -4.24 30.10 7.99
N SER A 178 -5.39 30.60 7.55
CA SER A 178 -6.28 31.44 8.36
C SER A 178 -6.76 30.69 9.60
N ALA A 179 -6.71 31.34 10.77
CA ALA A 179 -7.08 30.74 12.05
C ALA A 179 -8.59 30.40 12.11
N PRO A 180 -8.97 29.18 12.53
CA PRO A 180 -10.38 28.80 12.62
C PRO A 180 -11.06 29.46 13.84
N ALA A 181 -12.15 30.19 13.60
CA ALA A 181 -12.96 30.87 14.62
C ALA A 181 -13.97 29.94 15.33
N GLY A 182 -13.62 28.65 15.49
CA GLY A 182 -14.50 27.63 16.07
C GLY A 182 -14.40 27.51 17.61
N PRO A 183 -15.42 26.92 18.27
CA PRO A 183 -15.37 26.59 19.70
C PRO A 183 -14.11 25.80 20.02
N ILE A 184 -13.42 26.16 21.11
CA ILE A 184 -12.20 25.47 21.56
C ILE A 184 -12.57 24.01 21.84
N PRO A 185 -12.08 23.03 21.05
CA PRO A 185 -12.49 21.66 21.21
C PRO A 185 -11.95 21.06 22.52
N ALA A 186 -12.59 19.97 22.95
CA ALA A 186 -12.26 19.20 24.13
C ALA A 186 -10.73 18.99 24.28
N LYS A 187 -10.24 19.07 25.53
CA LYS A 187 -8.81 18.95 25.86
C LYS A 187 -8.25 17.67 25.23
N CYS A 188 -7.29 17.82 24.33
CA CYS A 188 -6.56 16.70 23.76
C CYS A 188 -5.75 15.99 24.86
N SER A 189 -5.79 14.65 24.87
CA SER A 189 -5.04 13.81 25.81
C SER A 189 -3.54 14.11 25.81
N SER A 190 -2.92 13.79 26.93
CA SER A 190 -1.47 13.90 27.11
C SER A 190 -0.70 13.00 26.13
N GLN A 191 0.59 13.28 25.91
CA GLN A 191 1.40 12.47 25.01
C GLN A 191 1.58 11.03 25.52
N SER A 192 1.64 10.80 26.84
CA SER A 192 1.73 9.45 27.40
C SER A 192 0.44 8.67 27.15
N SER A 193 -0.73 9.25 27.42
CA SER A 193 -2.02 8.62 27.15
C SER A 193 -2.20 8.27 25.67
N LYS A 194 -1.69 9.10 24.75
CA LYS A 194 -1.70 8.79 23.31
C LYS A 194 -0.78 7.62 22.93
N ARG A 195 0.35 7.45 23.62
CA ARG A 195 1.24 6.31 23.41
C ARG A 195 0.59 5.03 23.92
N GLU A 196 -0.02 5.07 25.10
CA GLU A 196 -0.77 3.92 25.63
C GLU A 196 -1.93 3.52 24.69
N ALA A 197 -2.67 4.48 24.16
CA ALA A 197 -3.71 4.22 23.18
C ALA A 197 -3.14 3.64 21.86
N TRP A 198 -1.98 4.14 21.41
CA TRP A 198 -1.28 3.60 20.25
C TRP A 198 -0.88 2.14 20.47
N ASP A 199 -0.25 1.84 21.60
CA ASP A 199 0.24 0.50 21.90
C ASP A 199 -0.91 -0.50 21.95
N ARG A 200 -2.03 -0.14 22.61
CA ARG A 200 -3.24 -0.97 22.64
C ARG A 200 -3.86 -1.18 21.26
N LEU A 201 -4.07 -0.11 20.49
CA LEU A 201 -4.82 -0.19 19.25
C LEU A 201 -4.02 -0.67 18.03
N VAL A 202 -2.69 -0.59 18.08
CA VAL A 202 -1.82 -0.96 16.97
C VAL A 202 -1.06 -2.25 17.26
N HIS A 203 -0.52 -2.42 18.47
CA HIS A 203 0.30 -3.59 18.81
C HIS A 203 -0.54 -4.68 19.47
N GLU A 204 -1.25 -4.36 20.55
CA GLU A 204 -2.03 -5.37 21.28
C GLU A 204 -3.23 -5.90 20.49
N SER A 205 -3.73 -5.13 19.51
CA SER A 205 -4.83 -5.51 18.63
C SER A 205 -4.43 -6.48 17.50
N GLY A 206 -3.13 -6.64 17.24
CA GLY A 206 -2.60 -7.41 16.11
C GLY A 206 -2.41 -6.62 14.82
N VAL A 207 -2.89 -5.36 14.72
CA VAL A 207 -2.77 -4.55 13.49
C VAL A 207 -1.31 -4.44 13.01
N TYR A 208 -0.35 -4.29 13.92
CA TYR A 208 1.05 -4.24 13.55
C TYR A 208 1.53 -5.53 12.86
N ASP A 209 1.18 -6.69 13.42
CA ASP A 209 1.64 -7.99 12.95
C ASP A 209 0.90 -8.41 11.68
N ASP A 210 -0.42 -8.21 11.62
CA ASP A 210 -1.28 -8.58 10.51
C ASP A 210 -0.88 -7.88 9.20
N TYR A 211 -0.41 -6.63 9.30
CA TYR A 211 -0.06 -5.80 8.15
C TYR A 211 1.45 -5.64 7.91
N ILE A 212 2.29 -6.48 8.53
CA ILE A 212 3.76 -6.38 8.38
C ILE A 212 4.22 -6.52 6.91
N PHE A 213 3.51 -7.32 6.12
CA PHE A 213 3.75 -7.49 4.68
C PHE A 213 2.77 -6.71 3.80
N ASP A 214 1.71 -6.12 4.39
CA ASP A 214 0.67 -5.35 3.70
C ASP A 214 0.55 -3.93 4.27
N PRO A 215 1.59 -3.08 4.11
CA PRO A 215 1.56 -1.71 4.60
C PRO A 215 0.48 -0.83 3.96
N ILE A 216 0.01 -1.14 2.73
CA ILE A 216 -0.97 -0.27 2.07
C ILE A 216 -2.34 -0.45 2.70
N CYS A 217 -2.74 -1.69 3.01
CA CYS A 217 -3.94 -1.94 3.79
C CYS A 217 -3.72 -1.56 5.26
N GLY A 218 -2.55 -1.81 5.85
CA GLY A 218 -2.26 -1.40 7.23
C GLY A 218 -2.32 0.12 7.44
N LEU A 219 -1.84 0.92 6.47
CA LEU A 219 -1.99 2.38 6.53
C LEU A 219 -3.44 2.82 6.44
N GLN A 220 -4.27 2.09 5.69
CA GLN A 220 -5.71 2.33 5.63
C GLN A 220 -6.38 1.97 6.96
N GLU A 221 -5.99 0.84 7.59
CA GLU A 221 -6.45 0.46 8.93
C GLU A 221 -6.15 1.56 9.97
N LEU A 222 -4.92 2.11 9.96
CA LEU A 222 -4.57 3.23 10.83
C LEU A 222 -5.44 4.48 10.59
N VAL A 223 -5.90 4.70 9.36
CA VAL A 223 -6.81 5.81 9.03
C VAL A 223 -8.20 5.56 9.61
N GLU A 224 -8.65 4.32 9.62
CA GLU A 224 -10.01 3.92 10.00
C GLU A 224 -10.22 3.80 11.51
N ILE A 225 -9.15 3.60 12.29
CA ILE A 225 -9.21 3.64 13.75
C ILE A 225 -9.90 4.92 14.26
N GLU A 226 -10.80 4.76 15.22
CA GLU A 226 -11.57 5.83 15.88
C GLU A 226 -10.74 6.53 16.97
N TRP A 227 -9.59 7.11 16.59
CA TRP A 227 -8.65 7.77 17.50
C TRP A 227 -9.29 8.82 18.42
N GLU A 228 -10.38 9.45 17.99
CA GLU A 228 -11.16 10.41 18.76
C GLU A 228 -11.69 9.80 20.07
N LYS A 229 -12.11 8.53 20.06
CA LYS A 229 -12.59 7.81 21.26
C LYS A 229 -11.48 7.56 22.28
N GLU A 230 -10.23 7.58 21.83
CA GLU A 230 -9.03 7.46 22.67
C GLU A 230 -8.50 8.81 23.17
N GLY A 231 -9.31 9.87 23.07
CA GLY A 231 -8.97 11.21 23.57
C GLY A 231 -8.03 12.01 22.67
N TRP A 232 -7.85 11.59 21.42
CA TRP A 232 -7.24 12.45 20.40
C TRP A 232 -8.23 13.55 20.03
N CYS A 233 -7.76 14.80 19.94
CA CYS A 233 -8.62 15.85 19.41
C CYS A 233 -8.75 15.72 17.89
N GLU A 234 -9.87 16.20 17.36
CA GLU A 234 -10.22 16.16 15.93
C GLU A 234 -9.05 16.60 15.03
N GLU A 235 -8.38 17.69 15.37
CA GLU A 235 -7.27 18.21 14.58
C GLU A 235 -6.04 17.29 14.58
N CYS A 236 -5.74 16.61 15.69
CA CYS A 236 -4.68 15.59 15.69
C CYS A 236 -5.03 14.43 14.77
N VAL A 237 -6.28 13.94 14.84
CA VAL A 237 -6.73 12.82 14.03
C VAL A 237 -6.71 13.20 12.56
N ARG A 238 -7.24 14.38 12.19
CA ARG A 238 -7.22 14.92 10.83
C ARG A 238 -5.80 14.97 10.26
N VAL A 239 -4.85 15.54 11.01
CA VAL A 239 -3.44 15.63 10.56
C VAL A 239 -2.81 14.25 10.39
N ARG A 240 -3.04 13.30 11.31
CA ARG A 240 -2.47 11.95 11.21
C ARG A 240 -3.08 11.14 10.07
N ARG A 241 -4.41 11.16 9.91
CA ARG A 241 -5.09 10.55 8.77
C ARG A 241 -4.53 11.08 7.44
N ALA A 242 -4.30 12.40 7.32
CA ALA A 242 -3.69 12.97 6.13
C ALA A 242 -2.26 12.46 5.87
N VAL A 243 -1.45 12.28 6.92
CA VAL A 243 -0.09 11.71 6.81
C VAL A 243 -0.13 10.27 6.32
N TRP A 244 -1.00 9.43 6.88
CA TRP A 244 -1.11 8.03 6.49
C TRP A 244 -1.70 7.85 5.09
N LYS A 245 -2.73 8.61 4.71
CA LYS A 245 -3.26 8.63 3.34
C LYS A 245 -2.19 8.97 2.31
N ARG A 246 -1.41 10.04 2.56
CA ARG A 246 -0.30 10.41 1.69
C ARG A 246 0.79 9.34 1.65
N ALA A 247 1.07 8.69 2.79
CA ALA A 247 2.03 7.60 2.83
C ALA A 247 1.56 6.41 2.00
N ARG A 248 0.26 6.07 2.08
CA ARG A 248 -0.41 5.00 1.31
C ARG A 248 -0.31 5.26 -0.19
N GLU A 249 -0.70 6.44 -0.64
CA GLU A 249 -0.60 6.90 -2.03
C GLU A 249 0.85 6.82 -2.55
N LYS A 250 1.78 7.45 -1.81
CA LYS A 250 3.20 7.49 -2.19
C LYS A 250 3.83 6.10 -2.24
N LEU A 251 3.41 5.20 -1.35
CA LEU A 251 3.89 3.82 -1.35
C LEU A 251 3.37 3.07 -2.59
N TRP A 252 2.09 3.22 -2.91
CA TRP A 252 1.50 2.65 -4.12
C TRP A 252 2.21 3.13 -5.38
N ASP A 253 2.45 4.43 -5.51
CA ASP A 253 3.13 5.01 -6.68
C ASP A 253 4.53 4.45 -6.90
N ARG A 254 5.24 4.05 -5.84
CA ARG A 254 6.60 3.51 -5.94
C ARG A 254 6.67 2.08 -6.45
N ILE A 255 5.60 1.29 -6.29
CA ILE A 255 5.60 -0.13 -6.68
C ILE A 255 5.87 -0.32 -8.17
N GLY A 256 5.27 0.51 -9.03
CA GLY A 256 5.47 0.41 -10.48
C GLY A 256 6.94 0.63 -10.88
N GLY A 257 7.60 1.62 -10.25
CA GLY A 257 9.03 1.87 -10.41
C GLY A 257 9.91 0.73 -9.88
N TRP A 258 9.58 0.15 -8.72
CA TRP A 258 10.35 -0.97 -8.16
C TRP A 258 10.29 -2.23 -9.04
N MET A 259 9.15 -2.46 -9.69
CA MET A 259 8.93 -3.64 -10.54
C MET A 259 9.23 -3.42 -12.02
N ARG A 260 9.74 -2.22 -12.38
CA ARG A 260 9.99 -1.81 -13.77
C ARG A 260 8.76 -2.03 -14.65
N VAL A 261 7.62 -1.59 -14.14
CA VAL A 261 6.33 -1.65 -14.83
C VAL A 261 6.02 -0.32 -15.53
N ASP A 262 6.62 0.78 -15.06
CA ASP A 262 6.39 2.13 -15.59
C ASP A 262 7.42 2.59 -16.66
N GLU A 263 8.44 1.79 -16.95
CA GLU A 263 9.51 2.08 -17.95
C GLU A 263 9.12 1.80 -19.40
#